data_AF-A0A2P4RI83-F1
#
_entry.id   AF-A0A2P4RI83-F1
#
_cell.length_a   1.000
_cell.length_b   1.000
_cell.length_c   1.000
_cell.angle_alpha   90.00
_cell.angle_beta   90.00
_cell.angle_gamma   90.00
#
_symmetry.space_group_name_H-M   'P 1'
#
loop_
_entity.id
_entity.type
_entity.pdbx_description
1 polymer ?
#
loop_
_entity_poly.entity_id
_entity_poly.type
_entity_poly.pdbx_seq_one_letter_code
_entity_poly.pdbx_strand_id
1 'polypeptide(L)'
;MKVAIRADASVQIGSGHAVRCLTLADELRARGAEVLFISRAHQGGARALLEQRGYTCVVLPAPTISDALLGDLAHSAWLGVSMEEDLAQTAAAVQGWAADWLVVDHYAIDWRWERAMRSYVPRIMAIDDLADRRHDCDLLLDQNFYCDMETRYEGLVPAHCRCLLGPSYALLRAEFAAVSRPHREQGAVKRILLFMGGVDRDNATATALRGLNEAASAGIAIDVVLGAAAPHLEQVRALCDVTPNVHLHVQIDNMAELMASADLAIGACGSATWERCFLGLPTITIVLADNQRKSAHDLAQAGYIVNLGDVETVTPHAVARAVHAMIEDPAGRAAMSHRVEALASRRGPIAADLICE
;
A
#
# COMPACT_ATOMS: atom_id res chain seq x y z
N MET A 1 23.01 -3.34 -13.75
CA MET A 1 22.02 -2.27 -14.04
C MET A 1 21.80 -1.45 -12.78
N LYS A 2 21.61 -0.14 -12.91
CA LYS A 2 21.42 0.81 -11.83
C LYS A 2 20.01 1.42 -11.89
N VAL A 3 19.23 1.25 -10.83
CA VAL A 3 17.85 1.75 -10.74
C VAL A 3 17.73 2.77 -9.60
N ALA A 4 17.38 4.01 -9.93
CA ALA A 4 17.06 5.02 -8.94
C ALA A 4 15.56 4.96 -8.62
N ILE A 5 15.19 5.15 -7.36
CA ILE A 5 13.79 5.16 -6.92
C ILE A 5 13.50 6.45 -6.16
N ARG A 6 12.63 7.30 -6.72
CA ARG A 6 12.14 8.53 -6.08
C ARG A 6 10.79 8.24 -5.43
N ALA A 7 10.78 8.15 -4.10
CA ALA A 7 9.57 7.93 -3.31
C ALA A 7 9.73 8.59 -1.94
N ASP A 8 8.62 9.05 -1.36
CA ASP A 8 8.60 9.62 0.00
C ASP A 8 7.72 8.82 0.95
N ALA A 9 8.04 8.98 2.23
CA ALA A 9 7.15 8.63 3.33
C ALA A 9 7.13 9.79 4.31
N SER A 10 6.03 9.94 5.04
CA SER A 10 5.93 10.88 6.15
C SER A 10 4.74 10.52 7.02
N VAL A 11 4.55 11.22 8.14
CA VAL A 11 3.31 11.11 8.92
C VAL A 11 2.07 11.44 8.07
N GLN A 12 2.18 12.36 7.11
CA GLN A 12 1.08 12.79 6.26
C GLN A 12 0.88 11.88 5.03
N ILE A 13 1.98 11.48 4.37
CA ILE A 13 1.97 10.64 3.16
C ILE A 13 1.67 9.17 3.53
N GLY A 14 2.02 8.77 4.75
CA GLY A 14 2.09 7.37 5.15
C GLY A 14 3.35 6.68 4.64
N SER A 15 3.44 5.37 4.87
CA SER A 15 4.58 4.54 4.47
C SER A 15 4.34 3.73 3.19
N GLY A 16 3.14 3.82 2.60
CA GLY A 16 2.70 2.94 1.49
C GLY A 16 3.64 2.97 0.28
N HIS A 17 4.01 4.17 -0.17
CA HIS A 17 4.93 4.39 -1.30
C HIS A 17 6.30 3.75 -1.03
N ALA A 18 6.93 4.09 0.09
CA ALA A 18 8.23 3.53 0.48
C ALA A 18 8.20 2.00 0.62
N VAL A 19 7.15 1.43 1.22
CA VAL A 19 7.03 -0.03 1.40
C VAL A 19 6.84 -0.75 0.07
N ARG A 20 5.97 -0.27 -0.83
CA ARG A 20 5.82 -0.92 -2.15
C ARG A 20 7.07 -0.78 -3.01
N CYS A 21 7.72 0.38 -2.96
CA CYS A 21 9.01 0.59 -3.62
C CYS A 21 10.12 -0.31 -3.06
N LEU A 22 10.14 -0.59 -1.75
CA LEU A 22 11.06 -1.56 -1.15
C LEU A 22 10.84 -2.97 -1.69
N THR A 23 9.59 -3.40 -1.85
CA THR A 23 9.29 -4.70 -2.47
C THR A 23 9.83 -4.77 -3.90
N LEU A 24 9.62 -3.72 -4.71
CA LEU A 24 10.19 -3.66 -6.06
C LEU A 24 11.73 -3.67 -6.02
N ALA A 25 12.35 -2.93 -5.11
CA ALA A 25 13.78 -2.87 -4.94
C ALA A 25 14.38 -4.24 -4.56
N ASP A 26 13.72 -4.99 -3.67
CA ASP A 26 14.14 -6.34 -3.27
C ASP A 26 14.14 -7.29 -4.48
N GLU A 27 13.10 -7.23 -5.31
CA GLU A 27 13.01 -8.01 -6.55
C GLU A 27 14.06 -7.61 -7.60
N LEU A 28 14.35 -6.31 -7.74
CA LEU A 28 15.41 -5.79 -8.62
C LEU A 28 16.79 -6.23 -8.15
N ARG A 29 17.08 -6.12 -6.84
CA ARG A 29 18.34 -6.55 -6.23
C ARG A 29 18.55 -8.05 -6.38
N ALA A 30 17.50 -8.86 -6.22
CA ALA A 30 17.56 -10.30 -6.46
C ALA A 30 17.96 -10.67 -7.91
N ARG A 31 17.70 -9.77 -8.86
CA ARG A 31 18.10 -9.87 -10.28
C ARG A 31 19.45 -9.21 -10.58
N GLY A 32 20.19 -8.79 -9.55
CA GLY A 32 21.53 -8.18 -9.69
C GLY A 32 21.53 -6.70 -10.02
N ALA A 33 20.39 -6.00 -9.90
CA ALA A 33 20.38 -4.54 -10.02
C ALA A 33 20.94 -3.88 -8.75
N GLU A 34 21.70 -2.80 -8.96
CA GLU A 34 22.04 -1.85 -7.89
C GLU A 34 20.89 -0.85 -7.75
N VAL A 35 20.42 -0.61 -6.53
CA VAL A 35 19.27 0.27 -6.28
C VAL A 35 19.69 1.44 -5.38
N LEU A 36 19.32 2.65 -5.80
CA LEU A 36 19.50 3.90 -5.06
C LEU A 36 18.15 4.51 -4.76
N PHE A 37 17.84 4.74 -3.49
CA PHE A 37 16.66 5.51 -3.12
C PHE A 37 16.96 7.01 -3.07
N ILE A 38 15.96 7.81 -3.41
CA ILE A 38 15.95 9.27 -3.29
C ILE A 38 14.68 9.63 -2.55
N SER A 39 14.82 10.19 -1.35
CA SER A 39 13.68 10.59 -0.53
C SER A 39 13.96 11.91 0.16
N ARG A 40 12.93 12.75 0.27
CA ARG A 40 13.00 14.02 0.98
C ARG A 40 12.96 13.81 2.49
N ALA A 41 13.68 14.65 3.23
CA ALA A 41 13.72 14.65 4.70
C ALA A 41 12.40 15.15 5.33
N HIS A 42 11.27 14.49 5.05
CA HIS A 42 10.02 14.71 5.77
C HIS A 42 10.09 14.16 7.20
N GLN A 43 9.27 14.72 8.09
CA GLN A 43 9.06 14.15 9.41
C GLN A 43 8.41 12.76 9.30
N GLY A 44 9.04 11.75 9.93
CA GLY A 44 8.64 10.35 9.75
C GLY A 44 9.07 9.76 8.40
N GLY A 45 10.11 10.32 7.79
CA GLY A 45 10.64 9.92 6.48
C GLY A 45 11.08 8.47 6.35
N ALA A 46 11.24 8.02 5.10
CA ALA A 46 11.55 6.62 4.77
C ALA A 46 13.00 6.21 5.12
N ARG A 47 13.92 7.15 5.36
CA ARG A 47 15.36 6.90 5.48
C ARG A 47 15.71 5.71 6.37
N ALA A 48 15.23 5.71 7.62
CA ALA A 48 15.57 4.68 8.59
C ALA A 48 15.11 3.29 8.13
N LEU A 49 13.91 3.20 7.54
CA LEU A 49 13.36 1.96 6.98
C LEU A 49 14.22 1.46 5.81
N LEU A 50 14.63 2.36 4.90
CA LEU A 50 15.45 2.02 3.74
C LEU A 50 16.85 1.55 4.15
N GLU A 51 17.51 2.27 5.05
CA GLU A 51 18.84 1.93 5.57
C GLU A 51 18.82 0.60 6.36
N GLN A 52 17.77 0.33 7.14
CA GLN A 52 17.60 -0.94 7.85
C GLN A 52 17.47 -2.13 6.87
N ARG A 53 16.89 -1.93 5.69
CA ARG A 53 16.85 -2.93 4.59
C ARG A 53 18.13 -2.97 3.75
N GLY A 54 19.16 -2.22 4.13
CA GLY A 54 20.45 -2.20 3.48
C GLY A 54 20.44 -1.45 2.13
N TYR A 55 19.52 -0.50 1.93
CA TYR A 55 19.54 0.37 0.75
C TYR A 55 20.22 1.70 1.05
N THR A 56 20.97 2.20 0.06
CA THR A 56 21.46 3.58 0.08
C THR A 56 20.31 4.53 -0.22
N CYS A 57 20.17 5.58 0.59
CA CYS A 57 19.19 6.64 0.39
C CYS A 57 19.89 8.00 0.30
N VAL A 58 19.76 8.69 -0.84
CA VAL A 58 20.10 10.11 -0.95
C VAL A 58 18.94 10.90 -0.38
N VAL A 59 19.23 11.62 0.71
CA VAL A 59 18.21 12.40 1.41
C VAL A 59 18.17 13.82 0.84
N LEU A 60 17.06 14.19 0.20
CA LEU A 60 16.85 15.56 -0.27
C LEU A 60 16.58 16.50 0.93
N PRO A 61 16.95 17.79 0.83
CA PRO A 61 16.73 18.76 1.90
C PRO A 61 15.28 18.78 2.42
N ALA A 62 15.13 19.03 3.72
CA ALA A 62 13.81 19.10 4.36
C ALA A 62 12.94 20.17 3.69
N PRO A 63 11.60 19.96 3.62
CA PRO A 63 10.67 20.94 3.06
C PRO A 63 10.85 22.34 3.65
N THR A 64 10.83 23.35 2.79
CA THR A 64 10.68 24.76 3.20
C THR A 64 9.25 25.17 2.84
N ILE A 65 8.30 24.94 3.75
CA ILE A 65 6.87 25.13 3.45
C ILE A 65 6.60 26.61 3.14
N SER A 66 6.11 26.89 1.93
CA SER A 66 5.52 28.17 1.56
C SER A 66 4.29 27.90 0.67
N ASP A 67 3.15 28.51 0.99
CA ASP A 67 1.91 28.40 0.21
C ASP A 67 2.08 28.84 -1.25
N ALA A 68 3.09 29.66 -1.54
CA ALA A 68 3.44 30.10 -2.89
C ALA A 68 4.07 28.99 -3.77
N LEU A 69 4.39 27.82 -3.20
CA LEU A 69 5.04 26.70 -3.89
C LEU A 69 4.08 25.56 -4.27
N LEU A 70 2.78 25.68 -3.94
CA LEU A 70 1.78 24.65 -4.19
C LEU A 70 1.41 24.62 -5.68
N GLY A 71 1.76 23.51 -6.34
CA GLY A 71 1.37 23.23 -7.73
C GLY A 71 -0.13 23.03 -7.94
N ASP A 72 -0.52 22.73 -9.18
CA ASP A 72 -1.91 22.55 -9.62
C ASP A 72 -2.50 21.16 -9.33
N LEU A 73 -1.68 20.20 -8.90
CA LEU A 73 -2.13 18.85 -8.54
C LEU A 73 -2.70 18.81 -7.13
N ALA A 74 -3.69 17.95 -6.90
CA ALA A 74 -4.35 17.77 -5.59
C ALA A 74 -3.38 17.46 -4.45
N HIS A 75 -2.28 16.77 -4.75
CA HIS A 75 -1.29 16.32 -3.78
C HIS A 75 -0.01 17.16 -3.80
N SER A 76 0.02 18.33 -4.43
CA SER A 76 1.23 19.15 -4.59
C SER A 76 1.94 19.44 -3.26
N ALA A 77 1.18 19.63 -2.18
CA ALA A 77 1.72 19.86 -0.84
C ALA A 77 2.61 18.71 -0.32
N TRP A 78 2.44 17.48 -0.82
CA TRP A 78 3.20 16.32 -0.36
C TRP A 78 4.67 16.39 -0.75
N LEU A 79 5.01 17.12 -1.82
CA LEU A 79 6.40 17.30 -2.25
C LEU A 79 7.20 18.19 -1.27
N GLY A 80 6.51 19.10 -0.56
CA GLY A 80 7.10 20.02 0.41
C GLY A 80 7.97 21.15 -0.15
N VAL A 81 8.22 21.15 -1.46
CA VAL A 81 8.95 22.17 -2.24
C VAL A 81 8.31 22.30 -3.63
N SER A 82 8.79 23.21 -4.47
CA SER A 82 8.34 23.28 -5.86
C SER A 82 8.81 22.06 -6.67
N MET A 83 8.07 21.74 -7.74
CA MET A 83 8.45 20.68 -8.68
C MET A 83 9.83 20.92 -9.31
N GLU A 84 10.18 22.19 -9.55
CA GLU A 84 11.49 22.60 -10.08
C GLU A 84 12.63 22.34 -9.10
N GLU A 85 12.40 22.61 -7.81
CA GLU A 85 13.39 22.33 -6.77
C GLU A 85 13.57 20.83 -6.56
N ASP A 86 12.49 20.06 -6.49
CA ASP A 86 12.57 18.60 -6.39
C ASP A 86 13.27 17.98 -7.59
N LEU A 87 12.96 18.45 -8.81
CA LEU A 87 13.62 18.05 -10.04
C LEU A 87 15.13 18.30 -9.96
N ALA A 88 15.55 19.52 -9.62
CA ALA A 88 16.96 19.88 -9.56
C ALA A 88 17.72 19.04 -8.51
N GLN A 89 17.11 18.80 -7.36
CA GLN A 89 17.69 18.01 -6.27
C GLN A 89 17.76 16.52 -6.63
N THR A 90 16.73 15.97 -7.25
CA THR A 90 16.71 14.57 -7.73
C THR A 90 17.71 14.37 -8.87
N ALA A 91 17.78 15.31 -9.82
CA ALA A 91 18.75 15.29 -10.92
C ALA A 91 20.19 15.26 -10.39
N ALA A 92 20.51 16.12 -9.41
CA ALA A 92 21.82 16.13 -8.76
C ALA A 92 22.14 14.79 -8.07
N ALA A 93 21.14 14.12 -7.48
CA ALA A 93 21.31 12.81 -6.85
C ALA A 93 21.64 11.69 -7.85
N VAL A 94 21.15 11.75 -9.09
CA VAL A 94 21.38 10.71 -10.11
C VAL A 94 22.55 10.99 -11.06
N GLN A 95 22.93 12.26 -11.26
CA GLN A 95 23.89 12.69 -12.30
C GLN A 95 25.28 12.03 -12.18
N GLY A 96 25.74 11.73 -10.96
CA GLY A 96 27.02 11.05 -10.72
C GLY A 96 26.93 9.52 -10.65
N TRP A 97 25.72 8.97 -10.51
CA TRP A 97 25.51 7.54 -10.33
C TRP A 97 25.22 6.81 -11.66
N ALA A 98 24.76 7.56 -12.68
CA ALA A 98 24.40 7.09 -14.01
C ALA A 98 23.35 5.95 -13.95
N ALA A 99 22.13 6.31 -13.53
CA ALA A 99 21.02 5.36 -13.46
C ALA A 99 20.53 4.97 -14.86
N ASP A 100 20.28 3.68 -15.07
CA ASP A 100 19.67 3.13 -16.28
C ASP A 100 18.13 3.30 -16.26
N TRP A 101 17.56 3.37 -15.06
CA TRP A 101 16.13 3.56 -14.82
C TRP A 101 15.88 4.49 -13.65
N LEU A 102 14.80 5.26 -13.73
CA LEU A 102 14.20 5.99 -12.61
C LEU A 102 12.78 5.50 -12.37
N VAL A 103 12.52 4.93 -11.20
CA VAL A 103 11.18 4.63 -10.71
C VAL A 103 10.68 5.82 -9.91
N VAL A 104 9.48 6.29 -10.21
CA VAL A 104 8.83 7.41 -9.53
C VAL A 104 7.54 6.92 -8.88
N ASP A 105 7.40 7.16 -7.58
CA ASP A 105 6.22 6.81 -6.81
C ASP A 105 5.81 7.98 -5.90
N HIS A 106 5.15 8.97 -6.50
CA HIS A 106 4.76 10.19 -5.81
C HIS A 106 3.58 10.91 -6.51
N TYR A 107 2.50 11.20 -5.78
CA TYR A 107 1.29 11.82 -6.35
C TYR A 107 1.47 13.28 -6.80
N ALA A 108 2.49 13.96 -6.28
CA ALA A 108 2.81 15.34 -6.68
C ALA A 108 3.72 15.45 -7.91
N ILE A 109 4.12 14.32 -8.51
CA ILE A 109 5.03 14.28 -9.67
C ILE A 109 4.25 13.85 -10.90
N ASP A 110 4.40 14.58 -12.00
CA ASP A 110 3.73 14.35 -13.27
C ASP A 110 4.69 14.41 -14.47
N TRP A 111 4.13 14.27 -15.67
CA TRP A 111 4.85 14.31 -16.94
C TRP A 111 5.80 15.51 -17.13
N ARG A 112 5.55 16.67 -16.50
CA ARG A 112 6.43 17.85 -16.65
C ARG A 112 7.79 17.57 -16.03
N TRP A 113 7.77 17.01 -14.83
CA TRP A 113 8.96 16.59 -14.08
C TRP A 113 9.62 15.39 -14.72
N GLU A 114 8.84 14.38 -15.11
CA GLU A 114 9.36 13.14 -15.72
C GLU A 114 10.05 13.43 -17.05
N ARG A 115 9.45 14.27 -17.90
CA ARG A 115 10.05 14.72 -19.17
C ARG A 115 11.37 15.44 -18.96
N ALA A 116 11.48 16.26 -17.92
CA ALA A 116 12.73 16.96 -17.61
C ALA A 116 13.81 15.99 -17.12
N MET A 117 13.43 14.96 -16.35
CA MET A 117 14.34 13.91 -15.89
C MET A 117 14.92 13.05 -17.01
N ARG A 118 14.28 12.97 -18.19
CA ARG A 118 14.83 12.25 -19.35
C ARG A 118 16.22 12.76 -19.82
N SER A 119 16.62 13.97 -19.43
CA SER A 119 17.97 14.48 -19.70
C SER A 119 19.05 13.83 -18.81
N TYR A 120 18.65 13.15 -17.73
CA TYR A 120 19.53 12.57 -16.71
C TYR A 120 19.42 11.05 -16.64
N VAL A 121 18.27 10.49 -17.02
CA VAL A 121 17.99 9.05 -16.99
C VAL A 121 17.30 8.61 -18.29
N PRO A 122 17.69 7.47 -18.88
CA PRO A 122 17.20 7.09 -20.20
C PRO A 122 15.80 6.47 -20.17
N ARG A 123 15.42 5.79 -19.07
CA ARG A 123 14.13 5.12 -18.91
C ARG A 123 13.46 5.49 -17.59
N ILE A 124 12.14 5.69 -17.62
CA ILE A 124 11.33 6.08 -16.46
C ILE A 124 10.21 5.07 -16.28
N MET A 125 10.00 4.65 -15.04
CA MET A 125 8.82 3.92 -14.60
C MET A 125 8.02 4.79 -13.63
N ALA A 126 6.71 4.90 -13.80
CA ALA A 126 5.81 5.52 -12.83
C ALA A 126 4.97 4.47 -12.12
N ILE A 127 4.84 4.58 -10.80
CA ILE A 127 3.84 3.85 -10.01
C ILE A 127 2.71 4.83 -9.72
N ASP A 128 1.53 4.56 -10.28
CA ASP A 128 0.35 5.40 -10.10
C ASP A 128 -0.91 4.55 -9.87
N ASP A 129 -1.81 5.04 -9.03
CA ASP A 129 -3.12 4.43 -8.79
C ASP A 129 -4.26 5.47 -8.81
N LEU A 130 -3.95 6.74 -9.09
CA LEU A 130 -4.93 7.83 -9.16
C LEU A 130 -5.55 7.96 -10.55
N ALA A 131 -4.74 7.79 -11.62
CA ALA A 131 -5.12 8.05 -13.00
C ALA A 131 -5.75 9.45 -13.20
N ASP A 132 -5.23 10.45 -12.48
CA ASP A 132 -5.74 11.83 -12.44
C ASP A 132 -4.83 12.84 -13.13
N ARG A 133 -3.67 12.39 -13.61
CA ARG A 133 -2.65 13.22 -14.25
C ARG A 133 -1.96 12.47 -15.38
N ARG A 134 -1.27 13.23 -16.23
CA ARG A 134 -0.46 12.69 -17.31
C ARG A 134 0.91 12.27 -16.79
N HIS A 135 1.45 11.22 -17.39
CA HIS A 135 2.82 10.75 -17.19
C HIS A 135 3.62 10.80 -18.50
N ASP A 136 4.93 10.96 -18.41
CA ASP A 136 5.92 10.76 -19.47
C ASP A 136 6.90 9.67 -19.02
N CYS A 137 6.46 8.41 -19.12
CA CYS A 137 7.21 7.23 -18.68
C CYS A 137 7.18 6.11 -19.72
N ASP A 138 8.16 5.22 -19.64
CA ASP A 138 8.30 4.04 -20.50
C ASP A 138 7.50 2.85 -19.97
N LEU A 139 7.32 2.78 -18.64
CA LEU A 139 6.55 1.76 -17.94
C LEU A 139 5.65 2.42 -16.89
N LEU A 140 4.36 2.07 -16.87
CA LEU A 140 3.43 2.49 -15.82
C LEU A 140 2.91 1.27 -15.06
N LEU A 141 2.97 1.30 -13.73
CA LEU A 141 2.42 0.28 -12.86
C LEU A 141 1.26 0.84 -12.03
N ASP A 142 0.08 0.28 -12.26
CA ASP A 142 -1.07 0.41 -11.37
C ASP A 142 -1.47 -0.99 -10.92
N GLN A 143 -1.07 -1.35 -9.70
CA GLN A 143 -1.35 -2.68 -9.14
C GLN A 143 -2.79 -2.88 -8.67
N ASN A 144 -3.60 -1.81 -8.64
CA ASN A 144 -4.87 -1.84 -7.94
C ASN A 144 -6.01 -2.36 -8.82
N PHE A 145 -7.05 -2.91 -8.19
CA PHE A 145 -8.25 -3.37 -8.90
C PHE A 145 -9.22 -2.21 -9.10
N TYR A 146 -9.64 -2.04 -10.34
CA TYR A 146 -10.72 -1.13 -10.72
C TYR A 146 -11.55 -1.79 -11.82
N CYS A 147 -12.85 -1.50 -11.85
CA CYS A 147 -13.75 -2.03 -12.89
C CYS A 147 -13.33 -1.57 -14.29
N ASP A 148 -12.70 -0.40 -14.39
CA ASP A 148 -12.23 0.25 -15.62
C ASP A 148 -10.70 0.17 -15.81
N MET A 149 -9.99 -0.68 -15.05
CA MET A 149 -8.51 -0.70 -15.00
C MET A 149 -7.82 -0.79 -16.35
N GLU A 150 -8.44 -1.40 -17.37
CA GLU A 150 -7.86 -1.56 -18.71
C GLU A 150 -7.76 -0.23 -19.49
N THR A 151 -8.61 0.76 -19.18
CA THR A 151 -8.72 2.01 -19.94
C THR A 151 -8.37 3.26 -19.12
N ARG A 152 -8.07 3.12 -17.82
CA ARG A 152 -7.84 4.26 -16.90
C ARG A 152 -6.75 5.23 -17.36
N TYR A 153 -5.75 4.74 -18.08
CA TYR A 153 -4.60 5.54 -18.53
C TYR A 153 -4.69 5.96 -20.01
N GLU A 154 -5.82 5.72 -20.69
CA GLU A 154 -6.03 6.19 -22.06
C GLU A 154 -5.89 7.72 -22.14
N GLY A 155 -4.94 8.19 -22.96
CA GLY A 155 -4.63 9.61 -23.09
C GLY A 155 -3.82 10.22 -21.93
N LEU A 156 -3.52 9.46 -20.88
CA LEU A 156 -2.68 9.90 -19.76
C LEU A 156 -1.21 9.52 -19.91
N VAL A 157 -0.89 8.53 -20.74
CA VAL A 157 0.49 8.08 -21.00
C VAL A 157 0.88 8.21 -22.48
N PRO A 158 2.18 8.25 -22.81
CA PRO A 158 2.64 8.20 -24.20
C PRO A 158 2.26 6.89 -24.89
N ALA A 159 2.13 6.91 -26.22
CA ALA A 159 1.78 5.71 -26.99
C ALA A 159 2.82 4.56 -26.91
N HIS A 160 4.06 4.87 -26.53
CA HIS A 160 5.12 3.88 -26.33
C HIS A 160 5.12 3.28 -24.91
N CYS A 161 4.38 3.88 -23.97
CA CYS A 161 4.37 3.45 -22.58
C CYS A 161 3.70 2.09 -22.48
N ARG A 162 4.37 1.16 -21.79
CA ARG A 162 3.77 -0.12 -21.44
C ARG A 162 3.05 0.02 -20.11
N CYS A 163 1.77 -0.33 -20.06
CA CYS A 163 0.99 -0.29 -18.83
C CYS A 163 0.86 -1.69 -18.20
N LEU A 164 1.16 -1.79 -16.91
CA LEU A 164 0.98 -2.95 -16.05
C LEU A 164 -0.20 -2.66 -15.12
N LEU A 165 -1.40 -3.01 -15.56
CA LEU A 165 -2.65 -2.62 -14.91
C LEU A 165 -3.32 -3.81 -14.23
N GLY A 166 -3.62 -3.64 -12.96
CA GLY A 166 -4.40 -4.56 -12.16
C GLY A 166 -3.59 -5.45 -11.20
N PRO A 167 -4.31 -6.25 -10.38
CA PRO A 167 -3.74 -7.05 -9.29
C PRO A 167 -2.71 -8.10 -9.73
N SER A 168 -2.68 -8.43 -11.02
CA SER A 168 -1.70 -9.35 -11.58
C SER A 168 -0.26 -8.86 -11.50
N TYR A 169 -0.08 -7.55 -11.28
CA TYR A 169 1.20 -6.88 -11.17
C TYR A 169 1.50 -6.40 -9.75
N ALA A 170 0.72 -6.85 -8.76
CA ALA A 170 0.87 -6.41 -7.38
C ALA A 170 2.25 -6.71 -6.81
N LEU A 171 2.85 -5.70 -6.18
CA LEU A 171 4.13 -5.80 -5.49
C LEU A 171 3.93 -6.49 -4.15
N LEU A 172 4.13 -7.81 -4.16
CA LEU A 172 3.98 -8.67 -2.98
C LEU A 172 5.33 -8.98 -2.34
N ARG A 173 5.45 -8.77 -1.03
CA ARG A 173 6.67 -9.10 -0.28
C ARG A 173 6.95 -10.62 -0.34
N ALA A 174 8.22 -10.98 -0.50
CA ALA A 174 8.64 -12.38 -0.66
C ALA A 174 8.20 -13.30 0.51
N GLU A 175 8.09 -12.77 1.73
CA GLU A 175 7.61 -13.50 2.92
C GLU A 175 6.20 -14.09 2.74
N PHE A 176 5.33 -13.45 1.96
CA PHE A 176 4.00 -13.98 1.68
C PHE A 176 4.05 -15.21 0.78
N ALA A 177 5.04 -15.29 -0.11
CA ALA A 177 5.25 -16.48 -0.94
C ALA A 177 5.85 -17.65 -0.14
N ALA A 178 6.47 -17.39 1.01
CA ALA A 178 7.08 -18.41 1.86
C ALA A 178 6.10 -19.08 2.82
N VAL A 179 4.96 -18.46 3.13
CA VAL A 179 3.94 -19.04 4.01
C VAL A 179 2.98 -19.93 3.23
N SER A 180 2.56 -21.04 3.84
CA SER A 180 1.55 -21.92 3.25
C SER A 180 0.21 -21.19 3.21
N ARG A 181 -0.44 -21.20 2.05
CA ARG A 181 -1.82 -20.70 1.93
C ARG A 181 -2.74 -21.61 2.73
N PRO A 182 -3.44 -21.09 3.75
CA PRO A 182 -4.37 -21.90 4.51
C PRO A 182 -5.59 -22.23 3.64
N HIS A 183 -6.06 -23.46 3.72
CA HIS A 183 -7.35 -23.82 3.12
C HIS A 183 -8.46 -23.36 4.07
N ARG A 184 -9.07 -22.21 3.76
CA ARG A 184 -10.17 -21.65 4.55
C ARG A 184 -11.50 -22.28 4.13
N GLU A 185 -11.70 -23.52 4.55
CA GLU A 185 -12.98 -24.22 4.40
C GLU A 185 -14.09 -23.54 5.23
N GLN A 186 -15.32 -24.03 5.12
CA GLN A 186 -16.54 -23.51 5.79
C GLN A 186 -16.54 -23.63 7.33
N GLY A 187 -15.38 -23.56 7.99
CA GLY A 187 -15.22 -23.65 9.44
C GLY A 187 -15.69 -22.40 10.19
N ALA A 188 -15.75 -22.48 11.52
CA ALA A 188 -16.01 -21.34 12.38
C ALA A 188 -14.83 -20.34 12.35
N VAL A 189 -15.12 -19.04 12.42
CA VAL A 189 -14.09 -18.01 12.64
C VAL A 189 -13.51 -18.19 14.04
N LYS A 190 -12.20 -18.42 14.13
CA LYS A 190 -11.46 -18.57 15.40
C LYS A 190 -10.48 -17.42 15.61
N ARG A 191 -9.98 -16.82 14.53
CA ARG A 191 -9.00 -15.74 14.58
C ARG A 191 -9.35 -14.61 13.63
N ILE A 192 -9.37 -13.37 14.15
CA ILE A 192 -9.57 -12.15 13.37
C ILE A 192 -8.30 -11.31 13.43
N LEU A 193 -7.79 -10.90 12.27
CA LEU A 193 -6.70 -9.94 12.17
C LEU A 193 -7.24 -8.53 11.96
N LEU A 194 -6.86 -7.58 12.79
CA LEU A 194 -7.15 -6.15 12.66
C LEU A 194 -5.87 -5.39 12.31
N PHE A 195 -5.80 -4.88 11.08
CA PHE A 195 -4.64 -4.13 10.60
C PHE A 195 -5.03 -3.04 9.58
N MET A 196 -4.88 -1.77 9.99
CA MET A 196 -5.25 -0.58 9.20
C MET A 196 -4.11 -0.01 8.35
N GLY A 197 -2.93 -0.64 8.36
CA GLY A 197 -1.72 -0.12 7.71
C GLY A 197 -0.75 0.51 8.72
N GLY A 198 0.29 1.18 8.21
CA GLY A 198 1.43 1.58 9.03
C GLY A 198 1.19 2.75 10.01
N VAL A 199 0.29 3.68 9.68
CA VAL A 199 0.11 4.93 10.47
C VAL A 199 -1.19 4.96 11.24
N ASP A 200 -2.31 4.52 10.65
CA ASP A 200 -3.67 4.60 11.23
C ASP A 200 -3.98 5.98 11.86
N ARG A 201 -3.79 7.04 11.08
CA ARG A 201 -3.88 8.44 11.54
C ARG A 201 -5.23 8.76 12.18
N ASP A 202 -6.31 8.22 11.63
CA ASP A 202 -7.69 8.50 12.02
C ASP A 202 -8.22 7.52 13.09
N ASN A 203 -7.33 6.66 13.62
CA ASN A 203 -7.61 5.68 14.67
C ASN A 203 -8.75 4.71 14.32
N ALA A 204 -8.80 4.27 13.07
CA ALA A 204 -9.79 3.30 12.61
C ALA A 204 -9.67 1.97 13.36
N THR A 205 -8.47 1.64 13.87
CA THR A 205 -8.23 0.47 14.71
C THR A 205 -9.07 0.52 15.99
N ALA A 206 -9.14 1.65 16.70
CA ALA A 206 -9.98 1.75 17.90
C ALA A 206 -11.47 1.58 17.59
N THR A 207 -11.95 2.16 16.49
CA THR A 207 -13.34 1.99 16.05
C THR A 207 -13.66 0.52 15.74
N ALA A 208 -12.77 -0.15 15.00
CA ALA A 208 -12.94 -1.56 14.66
C ALA A 208 -12.86 -2.46 15.90
N LEU A 209 -11.93 -2.21 16.80
CA LEU A 209 -11.76 -2.98 18.04
C LEU A 209 -12.98 -2.88 18.95
N ARG A 210 -13.60 -1.69 19.06
CA ARG A 210 -14.87 -1.53 19.80
C ARG A 210 -16.00 -2.35 19.17
N GLY A 211 -16.12 -2.34 17.85
CA GLY A 211 -17.12 -3.16 17.15
C GLY A 211 -16.87 -4.66 17.31
N LEU A 212 -15.59 -5.07 17.31
CA LEU A 212 -15.22 -6.46 17.59
C LEU A 212 -15.59 -6.88 19.01
N ASN A 213 -15.39 -6.02 20.01
CA ASN A 213 -15.81 -6.30 21.39
C ASN A 213 -17.34 -6.48 21.53
N GLU A 214 -18.14 -5.85 20.66
CA GLU A 214 -19.59 -6.05 20.61
C GLU A 214 -20.00 -7.37 19.91
N ALA A 215 -19.26 -7.79 18.89
CA ALA A 215 -19.66 -8.91 18.01
C ALA A 215 -18.95 -10.25 18.30
N ALA A 216 -17.71 -10.22 18.79
CA ALA A 216 -16.91 -11.43 18.95
C ALA A 216 -17.40 -12.24 20.15
N SER A 217 -17.66 -13.53 19.93
CA SER A 217 -17.94 -14.47 21.02
C SER A 217 -16.66 -14.73 21.81
N ALA A 218 -16.81 -15.18 23.07
CA ALA A 218 -15.71 -15.40 24.02
C ALA A 218 -14.61 -16.41 23.57
N GLY A 219 -14.70 -16.99 22.37
CA GLY A 219 -13.74 -17.95 21.82
C GLY A 219 -12.94 -17.46 20.61
N ILE A 220 -13.20 -16.25 20.10
CA ILE A 220 -12.48 -15.71 18.94
C ILE A 220 -11.25 -14.93 19.43
N ALA A 221 -10.06 -15.29 18.96
CA ALA A 221 -8.85 -14.50 19.19
C ALA A 221 -8.76 -13.34 18.19
N ILE A 222 -8.35 -12.17 18.66
CA ILE A 222 -8.20 -10.97 17.84
C ILE A 222 -6.74 -10.53 17.89
N ASP A 223 -6.06 -10.54 16.75
CA ASP A 223 -4.73 -9.97 16.61
C ASP A 223 -4.85 -8.54 16.10
N VAL A 224 -4.35 -7.56 16.86
CA VAL A 224 -4.34 -6.15 16.48
C VAL A 224 -2.90 -5.77 16.17
N VAL A 225 -2.65 -5.22 14.97
CA VAL A 225 -1.29 -4.84 14.57
C VAL A 225 -1.19 -3.33 14.37
N LEU A 226 -0.18 -2.70 14.99
CA LEU A 226 0.17 -1.29 14.77
C LEU A 226 1.68 -1.11 14.55
N GLY A 227 2.05 -0.06 13.81
CA GLY A 227 3.43 0.41 13.75
C GLY A 227 3.86 1.08 15.06
N ALA A 228 5.16 1.04 15.39
CA ALA A 228 5.68 1.69 16.61
C ALA A 228 5.47 3.21 16.62
N ALA A 229 5.35 3.83 15.44
CA ALA A 229 5.13 5.27 15.27
C ALA A 229 3.63 5.65 15.13
N ALA A 230 2.70 4.71 15.35
CA ALA A 230 1.28 5.00 15.25
C ALA A 230 0.85 6.06 16.29
N PRO A 231 0.17 7.15 15.91
CA PRO A 231 -0.16 8.26 16.82
C PRO A 231 -1.04 7.84 18.01
N HIS A 232 -1.87 6.81 17.83
CA HIS A 232 -2.87 6.36 18.80
C HIS A 232 -2.48 5.05 19.49
N LEU A 233 -1.21 4.65 19.45
CA LEU A 233 -0.74 3.37 19.97
C LEU A 233 -1.16 3.13 21.43
N GLU A 234 -0.97 4.11 22.31
CA GLU A 234 -1.30 3.96 23.73
C GLU A 234 -2.81 3.89 23.99
N GLN A 235 -3.61 4.58 23.17
CA GLN A 235 -5.06 4.47 23.25
C GLN A 235 -5.54 3.07 22.83
N VAL A 236 -4.97 2.52 21.75
CA VAL A 236 -5.31 1.16 21.30
C VAL A 236 -4.84 0.12 22.30
N ARG A 237 -3.64 0.29 22.88
CA ARG A 237 -3.13 -0.58 23.95
C ARG A 237 -4.09 -0.66 25.13
N ALA A 238 -4.56 0.47 25.64
CA ALA A 238 -5.52 0.51 26.73
C ALA A 238 -6.85 -0.20 26.38
N LEU A 239 -7.29 -0.13 25.12
CA LEU A 239 -8.47 -0.88 24.67
C LEU A 239 -8.20 -2.38 24.61
N CYS A 240 -7.04 -2.80 24.11
CA CYS A 240 -6.65 -4.21 24.08
C CYS A 240 -6.57 -4.81 25.50
N ASP A 241 -6.04 -4.07 26.47
CA ASP A 241 -5.86 -4.54 27.86
C ASP A 241 -7.19 -4.87 28.56
N VAL A 242 -8.28 -4.23 28.16
CA VAL A 242 -9.63 -4.45 28.74
C VAL A 242 -10.53 -5.33 27.88
N THR A 243 -10.08 -5.73 26.68
CA THR A 243 -10.87 -6.52 25.75
C THR A 243 -10.41 -7.98 25.81
N PRO A 244 -11.29 -8.96 26.10
CA PRO A 244 -10.90 -10.36 26.22
C PRO A 244 -10.41 -10.93 24.88
N ASN A 245 -9.43 -11.83 24.94
CA ASN A 245 -8.83 -12.53 23.78
C ASN A 245 -8.26 -11.60 22.68
N VAL A 246 -7.79 -10.42 23.06
CA VAL A 246 -7.11 -9.49 22.16
C VAL A 246 -5.60 -9.54 22.38
N HIS A 247 -4.83 -9.58 21.30
CA HIS A 247 -3.38 -9.57 21.29
C HIS A 247 -2.88 -8.38 20.48
N LEU A 248 -2.22 -7.43 21.14
CA LEU A 248 -1.59 -6.30 20.47
C LEU A 248 -0.17 -6.65 20.03
N HIS A 249 0.08 -6.49 18.74
CA HIS A 249 1.38 -6.67 18.08
C HIS A 249 1.89 -5.31 17.61
N VAL A 250 3.08 -4.90 18.07
CA VAL A 250 3.67 -3.61 17.73
C VAL A 250 4.94 -3.81 16.93
N GLN A 251 4.99 -3.23 15.72
CA GLN A 251 6.15 -3.25 14.85
C GLN A 251 6.73 -4.66 14.62
N ILE A 252 5.91 -5.52 14.00
CA ILE A 252 6.28 -6.91 13.71
C ILE A 252 6.91 -7.08 12.31
N ASP A 253 7.63 -8.18 12.15
CA ASP A 253 8.20 -8.67 10.90
C ASP A 253 7.47 -9.92 10.35
N ASN A 254 6.59 -10.55 11.13
CA ASN A 254 5.90 -11.79 10.76
C ASN A 254 4.43 -11.60 10.32
N MET A 255 4.14 -10.52 9.59
CA MET A 255 2.78 -10.21 9.12
C MET A 255 2.17 -11.33 8.27
N ALA A 256 2.98 -11.98 7.42
CA ALA A 256 2.52 -13.08 6.58
C ALA A 256 2.00 -14.27 7.42
N GLU A 257 2.64 -14.57 8.55
CA GLU A 257 2.21 -15.63 9.46
C GLU A 257 0.88 -15.28 10.14
N LEU A 258 0.75 -14.05 10.65
CA LEU A 258 -0.50 -13.58 11.25
C LEU A 258 -1.66 -13.64 10.25
N MET A 259 -1.46 -13.12 9.03
CA MET A 259 -2.48 -13.19 7.98
C MET A 259 -2.82 -14.64 7.58
N ALA A 260 -1.82 -15.52 7.49
CA ALA A 260 -2.04 -16.94 7.19
C ALA A 260 -2.80 -17.67 8.32
N SER A 261 -2.63 -17.24 9.57
CA SER A 261 -3.35 -17.82 10.72
C SER A 261 -4.78 -17.31 10.89
N ALA A 262 -5.12 -16.17 10.29
CA ALA A 262 -6.42 -15.53 10.45
C ALA A 262 -7.49 -16.14 9.53
N ASP A 263 -8.74 -16.15 10.00
CA ASP A 263 -9.92 -16.60 9.24
C ASP A 263 -10.68 -15.43 8.60
N LEU A 264 -10.54 -14.23 9.19
CA LEU A 264 -11.17 -13.00 8.76
C LEU A 264 -10.23 -11.83 9.07
N ALA A 265 -10.17 -10.84 8.19
CA ALA A 265 -9.46 -9.59 8.42
C ALA A 265 -10.40 -8.39 8.50
N ILE A 266 -9.99 -7.39 9.26
CA ILE A 266 -10.47 -6.02 9.17
C ILE A 266 -9.27 -5.13 8.82
N GLY A 267 -9.35 -4.39 7.72
CA GLY A 267 -8.23 -3.52 7.33
C GLY A 267 -8.54 -2.52 6.22
N ALA A 268 -7.57 -1.65 5.94
CA ALA A 268 -7.71 -0.61 4.92
C ALA A 268 -7.59 -1.14 3.49
N CYS A 269 -8.07 -0.35 2.51
CA CYS A 269 -7.95 -0.64 1.07
C CYS A 269 -6.64 -0.09 0.47
N GLY A 270 -5.50 -0.33 1.13
CA GLY A 270 -4.16 0.04 0.65
C GLY A 270 -3.38 -1.17 0.12
N SER A 271 -2.03 -1.09 0.11
CA SER A 271 -1.14 -2.15 -0.40
C SER A 271 -1.35 -3.52 0.26
N ALA A 272 -1.71 -3.55 1.55
CA ALA A 272 -1.98 -4.79 2.28
C ALA A 272 -3.21 -5.56 1.75
N THR A 273 -4.04 -4.94 0.89
CA THR A 273 -5.13 -5.63 0.19
C THR A 273 -4.60 -6.79 -0.63
N TRP A 274 -3.50 -6.59 -1.36
CA TRP A 274 -2.91 -7.62 -2.23
C TRP A 274 -2.30 -8.77 -1.45
N GLU A 275 -1.74 -8.49 -0.27
CA GLU A 275 -1.26 -9.50 0.68
C GLU A 275 -2.41 -10.38 1.19
N ARG A 276 -3.54 -9.77 1.58
CA ARG A 276 -4.74 -10.50 2.00
C ARG A 276 -5.34 -11.32 0.86
N CYS A 277 -5.44 -10.74 -0.35
CA CYS A 277 -5.92 -11.46 -1.52
C CYS A 277 -5.02 -12.65 -1.87
N PHE A 278 -3.70 -12.46 -1.85
CA PHE A 278 -2.73 -13.53 -2.11
C PHE A 278 -2.89 -14.72 -1.18
N LEU A 279 -3.17 -14.45 0.11
CA LEU A 279 -3.40 -15.50 1.09
C LEU A 279 -4.82 -16.04 1.08
N GLY A 280 -5.75 -15.51 0.28
CA GLY A 280 -7.13 -15.96 0.31
C GLY A 280 -7.90 -15.47 1.55
N LEU A 281 -7.52 -14.35 2.18
CA LEU A 281 -8.08 -13.91 3.46
C LEU A 281 -9.33 -13.03 3.27
N PRO A 282 -10.53 -13.50 3.66
CA PRO A 282 -11.76 -12.71 3.62
C PRO A 282 -11.60 -11.43 4.44
N THR A 283 -12.07 -10.30 3.92
CA THR A 283 -11.76 -8.99 4.48
C THR A 283 -13.00 -8.10 4.58
N ILE A 284 -13.17 -7.49 5.75
CA ILE A 284 -14.00 -6.29 5.95
C ILE A 284 -13.08 -5.07 5.84
N THR A 285 -13.49 -4.07 5.06
CA THR A 285 -12.66 -2.93 4.70
C THR A 285 -13.27 -1.62 5.18
N ILE A 286 -12.40 -0.75 5.69
CA ILE A 286 -12.69 0.64 6.03
C ILE A 286 -11.80 1.51 5.14
N VAL A 287 -12.38 2.52 4.49
CA VAL A 287 -11.66 3.44 3.62
C VAL A 287 -11.01 4.54 4.47
N LEU A 288 -9.68 4.66 4.42
CA LEU A 288 -8.93 5.62 5.24
C LEU A 288 -8.55 6.90 4.51
N ALA A 289 -8.65 6.92 3.18
CA ALA A 289 -8.23 8.05 2.36
C ALA A 289 -8.99 8.08 1.03
N ASP A 290 -9.10 9.26 0.43
CA ASP A 290 -9.82 9.49 -0.83
C ASP A 290 -9.36 8.56 -1.96
N ASN A 291 -8.05 8.35 -2.08
CA ASN A 291 -7.44 7.48 -3.11
C ASN A 291 -7.81 5.99 -2.97
N GLN A 292 -8.37 5.57 -1.84
CA GLN A 292 -8.81 4.19 -1.62
C GLN A 292 -10.29 3.98 -2.00
N ARG A 293 -11.11 5.03 -2.09
CA ARG A 293 -12.56 4.93 -2.25
C ARG A 293 -12.99 4.13 -3.47
N LYS A 294 -12.46 4.48 -4.64
CA LYS A 294 -12.86 3.84 -5.91
C LYS A 294 -12.47 2.36 -5.93
N SER A 295 -11.24 2.02 -5.53
CA SER A 295 -10.77 0.64 -5.45
C SER A 295 -11.61 -0.18 -4.46
N ALA A 296 -11.90 0.36 -3.28
CA ALA A 296 -12.74 -0.31 -2.29
C ALA A 296 -14.17 -0.53 -2.78
N HIS A 297 -14.75 0.44 -3.50
CA HIS A 297 -16.06 0.31 -4.12
C HIS A 297 -16.07 -0.80 -5.19
N ASP A 298 -15.13 -0.77 -6.13
CA ASP A 298 -15.04 -1.72 -7.24
C ASP A 298 -14.76 -3.14 -6.73
N LEU A 299 -13.87 -3.30 -5.73
CA LEU A 299 -13.59 -4.58 -5.08
C LEU A 299 -14.83 -5.16 -4.38
N ALA A 300 -15.61 -4.32 -3.69
CA ALA A 300 -16.83 -4.74 -3.02
C ALA A 300 -17.92 -5.14 -4.04
N GLN A 301 -18.08 -4.36 -5.11
CA GLN A 301 -19.02 -4.67 -6.19
C GLN A 301 -18.70 -6.00 -6.87
N ALA A 302 -17.41 -6.33 -7.03
CA ALA A 302 -16.95 -7.61 -7.56
C ALA A 302 -17.01 -8.78 -6.54
N GLY A 303 -17.35 -8.49 -5.28
CA GLY A 303 -17.49 -9.48 -4.21
C GLY A 303 -16.15 -9.97 -3.63
N TYR A 304 -15.09 -9.17 -3.74
CA TYR A 304 -13.77 -9.48 -3.16
C TYR A 304 -13.64 -9.07 -1.69
N ILE A 305 -14.39 -8.06 -1.25
CA ILE A 305 -14.36 -7.54 0.12
C ILE A 305 -15.76 -7.14 0.58
N VAL A 306 -15.94 -6.96 1.89
CA VAL A 306 -17.05 -6.18 2.45
C VAL A 306 -16.56 -4.76 2.71
N ASN A 307 -17.07 -3.75 2.01
CA ASN A 307 -16.68 -2.35 2.24
C ASN A 307 -17.68 -1.66 3.19
N LEU A 308 -17.20 -1.11 4.31
CA LEU A 308 -18.01 -0.36 5.28
C LEU A 308 -18.10 1.14 4.98
N GLY A 309 -17.31 1.63 4.02
CA GLY A 309 -17.23 3.05 3.67
C GLY A 309 -16.12 3.79 4.39
N ASP A 310 -16.25 5.11 4.44
CA ASP A 310 -15.24 6.06 4.89
C ASP A 310 -15.08 6.07 6.42
N VAL A 311 -13.84 6.15 6.89
CA VAL A 311 -13.46 6.15 8.32
C VAL A 311 -14.22 7.20 9.13
N GLU A 312 -14.57 8.34 8.53
CA GLU A 312 -15.32 9.42 9.17
C GLU A 312 -16.76 9.04 9.50
N THR A 313 -17.31 8.02 8.84
CA THR A 313 -18.72 7.61 8.95
C THR A 313 -18.90 6.22 9.56
N VAL A 314 -17.86 5.38 9.53
CA VAL A 314 -17.92 4.03 10.07
C VAL A 314 -18.04 4.06 11.59
N THR A 315 -18.99 3.28 12.12
CA THR A 315 -19.26 3.17 13.56
C THR A 315 -18.87 1.79 14.10
N PRO A 316 -18.58 1.65 15.40
CA PRO A 316 -18.38 0.35 16.04
C PRO A 316 -19.52 -0.64 15.75
N HIS A 317 -20.77 -0.16 15.80
CA HIS A 317 -21.94 -0.98 15.51
C HIS A 317 -21.97 -1.48 14.05
N ALA A 318 -21.57 -0.65 13.08
CA ALA A 318 -21.48 -1.08 11.68
C ALA A 318 -20.42 -2.19 11.50
N VAL A 319 -19.27 -2.05 12.18
CA VAL A 319 -18.24 -3.09 12.23
C VAL A 319 -18.79 -4.36 12.87
N ALA A 320 -19.46 -4.25 14.02
CA ALA A 320 -20.04 -5.38 14.74
C ALA A 320 -21.02 -6.18 13.87
N ARG A 321 -21.94 -5.50 13.18
CA ARG A 321 -22.89 -6.15 12.26
C ARG A 321 -22.19 -6.86 11.10
N ALA A 322 -21.17 -6.24 10.51
CA ALA A 322 -20.44 -6.83 9.39
C ALA A 322 -19.63 -8.07 9.81
N VAL A 323 -18.98 -8.01 10.99
CA VAL A 323 -18.29 -9.15 11.58
C VAL A 323 -19.28 -10.28 11.86
N HIS A 324 -20.42 -9.97 12.48
CA HIS A 324 -21.45 -10.96 12.76
C HIS A 324 -21.97 -11.63 11.47
N ALA A 325 -22.30 -10.85 10.45
CA ALA A 325 -22.72 -11.38 9.15
C ALA A 325 -21.66 -12.30 8.52
N MET A 326 -20.37 -11.93 8.61
CA MET A 326 -19.28 -12.77 8.11
C MET A 326 -19.09 -14.05 8.93
N ILE A 327 -19.34 -14.02 10.25
CA ILE A 327 -19.29 -15.21 11.12
C ILE A 327 -20.44 -16.17 10.78
N GLU A 328 -21.64 -15.64 10.59
CA GLU A 328 -22.87 -16.42 10.34
C GLU A 328 -22.99 -16.95 8.90
N ASP A 329 -22.16 -16.49 7.96
CA ASP A 329 -22.12 -16.97 6.57
C ASP A 329 -20.80 -17.67 6.19
N PRO A 330 -20.52 -18.90 6.69
CA PRO A 330 -19.33 -19.65 6.30
C PRO A 330 -19.22 -19.91 4.79
N ALA A 331 -20.35 -20.07 4.10
CA ALA A 331 -20.37 -20.35 2.67
C ALA A 331 -19.96 -19.13 1.85
N GLY A 332 -20.54 -17.95 2.14
CA GLY A 332 -20.15 -16.69 1.50
C GLY A 332 -18.71 -16.31 1.82
N ARG A 333 -18.26 -16.56 3.06
CA ARG A 333 -16.87 -16.30 3.48
C ARG A 333 -15.86 -17.18 2.71
N ALA A 334 -16.16 -18.47 2.55
CA ALA A 334 -15.36 -19.39 1.73
C ALA A 334 -15.38 -18.97 0.24
N ALA A 335 -16.54 -18.58 -0.29
CA ALA A 335 -16.64 -18.08 -1.66
C ALA A 335 -15.80 -16.80 -1.88
N MET A 336 -15.78 -15.87 -0.91
CA MET A 336 -14.92 -14.70 -0.94
C MET A 336 -13.44 -15.09 -0.92
N SER A 337 -13.05 -16.01 -0.04
CA SER A 337 -11.69 -16.54 0.04
C SER A 337 -11.19 -17.06 -1.31
N HIS A 338 -11.98 -17.92 -1.97
CA HIS A 338 -11.65 -18.43 -3.30
C HIS A 338 -11.56 -17.34 -4.37
N ARG A 339 -12.46 -16.34 -4.34
CA ARG A 339 -12.44 -15.23 -5.31
C ARG A 339 -11.17 -14.39 -5.18
N VAL A 340 -10.79 -14.00 -3.97
CA VAL A 340 -9.60 -13.16 -3.76
C VAL A 340 -8.31 -13.93 -4.04
N GLU A 341 -8.28 -15.24 -3.75
CA GLU A 341 -7.16 -16.09 -4.13
C GLU A 341 -7.02 -16.20 -5.66
N ALA A 342 -8.13 -16.37 -6.37
CA ALA A 342 -8.14 -16.42 -7.83
C ALA A 342 -7.70 -15.09 -8.45
N LEU A 343 -8.07 -13.95 -7.83
CA LEU A 343 -7.62 -12.62 -8.25
C LEU A 343 -6.10 -12.48 -8.17
N ALA A 344 -5.51 -12.89 -7.04
CA ALA A 344 -4.07 -12.77 -6.80
C ALA A 344 -3.21 -13.84 -7.50
N SER A 345 -3.82 -14.95 -7.95
CA SER A 345 -3.11 -16.04 -8.62
C SER A 345 -2.86 -15.77 -10.11
N ARG A 346 -3.54 -14.78 -10.70
CA ARG A 346 -3.24 -14.30 -12.05
C ARG A 346 -1.95 -13.50 -12.00
N ARG A 347 -0.78 -14.12 -12.19
CA ARG A 347 0.49 -13.37 -12.21
C ARG A 347 0.81 -12.90 -13.62
N GLY A 348 0.92 -11.59 -13.78
CA GLY A 348 1.57 -10.96 -14.93
C GLY A 348 3.10 -10.97 -14.76
N PRO A 349 3.87 -10.53 -15.77
CA PRO A 349 5.31 -10.31 -15.60
C PRO A 349 5.54 -9.34 -14.44
N ILE A 350 6.54 -9.63 -13.59
CA ILE A 350 6.88 -8.74 -12.48
C ILE A 350 7.53 -7.50 -13.08
N ALA A 351 7.19 -6.30 -12.60
CA ALA A 351 7.78 -5.07 -13.14
C ALA A 351 9.32 -5.11 -13.18
N ALA A 352 9.94 -5.73 -12.18
CA ALA A 352 11.38 -5.98 -12.12
C ALA A 352 11.92 -6.79 -13.31
N ASP A 353 11.16 -7.74 -13.86
CA ASP A 353 11.57 -8.49 -15.05
C ASP A 353 11.73 -7.55 -16.24
N LEU A 354 10.77 -6.64 -16.44
CA LEU A 354 10.76 -5.69 -17.57
C LEU A 354 11.81 -4.59 -17.44
N ILE A 355 12.14 -4.20 -16.22
CA ILE A 355 13.24 -3.26 -15.98
C ILE A 355 14.58 -3.91 -16.32
N CYS A 356 14.74 -5.20 -15.98
CA CYS A 356 15.97 -5.98 -16.18
C CYS A 356 16.14 -6.55 -17.60
N GLU A 357 15.12 -6.49 -18.46
CA GLU A 357 15.19 -6.77 -19.91
C GLU A 357 16.07 -5.76 -20.67
#